data_AF-A0A965Y421-F1
#
_entry.id   AF-A0A965Y421-F1
#
_cell.length_a   1.000
_cell.length_b   1.000
_cell.length_c   1.000
_cell.angle_alpha   90.00
_cell.angle_beta   90.00
_cell.angle_gamma   90.00
#
_symmetry.space_group_name_H-M   'P 1'
#
loop_
_entity.id
_entity.type
_entity.pdbx_description
1 polymer ?
#
loop_
_entity_poly.entity_id
_entity_poly.type
_entity_poly.pdbx_seq_one_letter_code
_entity_poly.pdbx_strand_id
1 'polypeptide(L)'
;MTGRVHKGSGADYISAVCLIVFGAAFSIAALRMRVFNNSILVSPGLFPLILGGVFILLGLLLFRSAAKRGGREQALHVLGKENLNAFFSSPRVRKGTVLLLLVVAYVVAVGHLPFLWATAAYLIVTFFYLKAMKLHWSILLAFAAAWAITAAFRDLFRIPMP
;
A
#
# COMPACT_ATOMS: atom_id res chain seq x y z
N MET A 1 -34.15 20.63 8.14
CA MET A 1 -34.05 19.65 7.02
C MET A 1 -33.33 18.41 7.54
N THR A 2 -34.07 17.37 7.91
CA THR A 2 -33.54 16.10 8.41
C THR A 2 -32.96 15.29 7.25
N GLY A 3 -31.65 15.41 7.04
CA GLY A 3 -30.95 14.63 6.01
C GLY A 3 -31.09 13.14 6.30
N ARG A 4 -31.65 12.38 5.34
CA ARG A 4 -31.72 10.91 5.45
C ARG A 4 -30.30 10.36 5.52
N VAL A 5 -29.93 9.91 6.71
CA VAL A 5 -28.64 9.30 7.02
C VAL A 5 -28.53 7.98 6.23
N HIS A 6 -27.69 7.96 5.19
CA HIS A 6 -27.54 6.79 4.32
C HIS A 6 -26.56 5.77 4.95
N LYS A 7 -26.91 4.48 4.94
CA LYS A 7 -26.05 3.41 5.44
C LYS A 7 -24.78 3.34 4.59
N GLY A 8 -23.60 3.44 5.21
CA GLY A 8 -22.30 3.44 4.53
C GLY A 8 -21.65 4.81 4.35
N SER A 9 -22.36 5.92 4.60
CA SER A 9 -21.81 7.27 4.39
C SER A 9 -20.60 7.59 5.28
N GLY A 10 -20.49 6.98 6.47
CA GLY A 10 -19.32 7.11 7.34
C GLY A 10 -18.08 6.40 6.79
N ALA A 11 -18.25 5.21 6.20
CA ALA A 11 -17.15 4.49 5.56
C ALA A 11 -16.64 5.22 4.31
N ASP A 12 -17.57 5.79 3.52
CA ASP A 12 -17.23 6.64 2.37
C ASP A 12 -16.46 7.89 2.82
N TYR A 13 -16.86 8.51 3.94
CA TYR A 13 -16.17 9.68 4.50
C TYR A 13 -14.75 9.34 4.97
N ILE A 14 -14.56 8.23 5.68
CA ILE A 14 -13.22 7.78 6.12
C ILE A 14 -12.35 7.45 4.91
N SER A 15 -12.89 6.69 3.95
CA SER A 15 -12.17 6.32 2.73
C SER A 15 -11.77 7.54 1.91
N ALA A 16 -12.64 8.55 1.83
CA ALA A 16 -12.35 9.82 1.17
C ALA A 16 -11.16 10.54 1.80
N VAL A 17 -11.14 10.65 3.14
CA VAL A 17 -10.02 11.27 3.87
C VAL A 17 -8.73 10.48 3.64
N CYS A 18 -8.78 9.15 3.73
CA CYS A 18 -7.62 8.30 3.45
C CYS A 18 -7.09 8.49 2.03
N LEU A 19 -7.96 8.51 1.02
CA LEU A 19 -7.56 8.70 -0.39
C LEU A 19 -6.91 10.06 -0.62
N ILE A 20 -7.43 11.13 -0.02
CA ILE A 20 -6.82 12.46 -0.13
C ILE A 20 -5.43 12.47 0.51
N VAL A 21 -5.29 11.93 1.73
CA VAL A 21 -4.01 11.92 2.45
C VAL A 21 -2.97 11.05 1.75
N PHE A 22 -3.33 9.81 1.37
CA PHE A 22 -2.43 8.92 0.63
C PHE A 22 -2.09 9.50 -0.74
N GLY A 23 -3.08 10.00 -1.48
CA GLY A 23 -2.87 10.63 -2.78
C GLY A 23 -1.88 11.79 -2.69
N ALA A 24 -2.04 12.68 -1.71
CA ALA A 24 -1.09 13.77 -1.46
C ALA A 24 0.31 13.25 -1.12
N ALA A 25 0.42 12.23 -0.26
CA ALA A 25 1.71 11.62 0.07
C ALA A 25 2.41 11.02 -1.16
N PHE A 26 1.68 10.31 -2.03
CA PHE A 26 2.20 9.77 -3.29
C PHE A 26 2.64 10.87 -4.25
N SER A 27 1.84 11.93 -4.41
CA SER A 27 2.20 13.08 -5.25
C SER A 27 3.45 13.79 -4.74
N ILE A 28 3.58 14.01 -3.43
CA ILE A 28 4.78 14.63 -2.84
C ILE A 28 6.00 13.72 -3.03
N ALA A 29 5.86 12.41 -2.81
CA ALA A 29 6.94 11.44 -3.01
C ALA A 29 7.39 11.41 -4.49
N ALA A 30 6.45 11.44 -5.43
CA ALA A 30 6.73 11.53 -6.86
C ALA A 30 7.51 12.80 -7.23
N LEU A 31 7.10 13.95 -6.70
CA LEU A 31 7.77 15.23 -6.97
C LEU A 31 9.19 15.30 -6.41
N ARG A 32 9.51 14.49 -5.39
CA ARG A 32 10.86 14.35 -4.83
C ARG A 32 11.76 13.41 -5.63
N MET A 33 11.23 12.65 -6.59
CA MET A 33 12.04 11.75 -7.41
C MET A 33 12.87 12.53 -8.44
N ARG A 34 14.09 12.05 -8.71
CA ARG A 34 14.97 12.68 -9.69
C ARG A 34 14.39 12.52 -11.10
N VAL A 35 14.33 13.62 -11.84
CA VAL A 35 14.01 13.63 -13.27
C VAL A 35 15.30 13.42 -14.04
N PHE A 36 15.39 12.31 -14.78
CA PHE A 36 16.51 12.06 -15.68
C PHE A 36 16.23 12.73 -17.03
N ASN A 37 17.26 13.37 -17.62
CA ASN A 37 17.20 13.95 -18.97
C ASN A 37 16.18 15.08 -19.20
N ASN A 38 15.78 15.82 -18.15
CA ASN A 38 14.82 16.94 -18.21
C ASN A 38 13.45 16.59 -18.83
N SER A 39 13.15 15.31 -19.02
CA SER A 39 11.88 14.87 -19.58
C SER A 39 11.01 14.24 -18.49
N ILE A 40 9.91 14.92 -18.17
CA ILE A 40 8.93 14.48 -17.18
C ILE A 40 8.27 13.16 -17.62
N LEU A 41 8.19 12.91 -18.94
CA LEU A 41 7.57 11.71 -19.52
C LEU A 41 8.32 10.41 -19.19
N VAL A 42 9.63 10.48 -18.96
CA VAL A 42 10.47 9.33 -18.59
C VAL A 42 10.81 9.33 -17.10
N SER A 43 10.26 10.27 -16.34
CA SER A 43 10.51 10.35 -14.91
C SER A 43 9.82 9.19 -14.19
N PRO A 44 10.52 8.46 -13.30
CA PRO A 44 9.91 7.44 -12.47
C PRO A 44 8.82 8.00 -11.55
N GLY A 45 8.82 9.32 -11.31
CA GLY A 45 7.79 10.02 -10.53
C GLY A 45 6.47 10.25 -11.26
N LEU A 46 6.40 10.11 -12.59
CA LEU A 46 5.17 10.41 -13.34
C LEU A 46 4.01 9.49 -12.94
N PHE A 47 4.25 8.19 -12.85
CA PHE A 47 3.21 7.23 -12.50
C PHE A 47 2.65 7.45 -11.08
N PRO A 48 3.47 7.55 -10.01
CA PRO A 48 2.95 7.86 -8.69
C PRO A 48 2.29 9.24 -8.61
N LEU A 49 2.70 10.22 -9.44
CA LEU A 49 2.05 11.53 -9.51
C LEU A 49 0.62 11.41 -10.06
N ILE A 50 0.42 10.68 -11.16
CA ILE A 50 -0.90 10.42 -11.75
C ILE A 50 -1.78 9.66 -10.76
N LEU A 51 -1.25 8.60 -10.15
CA LEU A 51 -1.98 7.81 -9.16
C LEU A 51 -2.41 8.66 -7.96
N GLY A 52 -1.50 9.51 -7.45
CA GLY A 52 -1.80 10.44 -6.37
C GLY A 52 -2.88 11.46 -6.75
N GLY A 53 -2.83 12.01 -7.97
CA GLY A 53 -3.85 12.91 -8.49
C GLY A 53 -5.23 12.26 -8.60
N VAL A 54 -5.30 11.02 -9.10
CA VAL A 54 -6.54 10.23 -9.17
C VAL A 54 -7.11 9.97 -7.77
N PHE A 55 -6.28 9.60 -6.81
CA PHE A 55 -6.71 9.38 -5.42
C PHE A 55 -7.24 10.66 -4.78
N ILE A 56 -6.58 11.79 -4.96
CA ILE A 56 -7.07 13.09 -4.47
C ILE A 56 -8.42 13.42 -5.12
N LEU A 57 -8.56 13.26 -6.44
CA LEU A 57 -9.80 13.56 -7.15
C LEU A 57 -10.96 12.69 -6.65
N LEU A 58 -10.78 11.37 -6.61
CA LEU A 58 -11.78 10.44 -6.11
C LEU A 58 -12.11 10.70 -4.64
N GLY A 59 -11.08 10.97 -3.83
CA GLY A 59 -11.22 11.33 -2.44
C GLY A 59 -12.05 12.60 -2.26
N LEU A 60 -11.84 13.65 -3.04
CA LEU A 60 -12.63 14.89 -2.99
C LEU A 60 -14.09 14.65 -3.40
N LEU A 61 -14.34 13.85 -4.44
CA LEU A 61 -15.69 13.50 -4.89
C LEU A 61 -16.45 12.72 -3.82
N LEU A 62 -15.81 11.70 -3.23
CA LEU A 62 -16.35 10.92 -2.13
C LEU A 62 -16.57 11.77 -0.89
N PHE A 63 -15.61 12.64 -0.54
CA PHE A 63 -15.71 13.54 0.59
C PHE A 63 -16.92 14.46 0.46
N ARG A 64 -17.10 15.09 -0.71
CA ARG A 64 -18.23 15.97 -0.98
C ARG A 64 -19.56 15.22 -0.91
N SER A 65 -19.62 14.01 -1.47
CA SER A 65 -20.83 13.18 -1.44
C SER A 65 -21.18 12.73 -0.01
N ALA A 66 -20.21 12.21 0.72
CA ALA A 66 -20.38 11.69 2.07
C ALA A 66 -20.67 12.81 3.09
N ALA A 67 -20.01 13.97 2.97
CA ALA A 67 -20.26 15.12 3.83
C ALA A 67 -21.71 15.62 3.71
N LYS A 68 -22.26 15.69 2.49
CA LYS A 68 -23.67 16.06 2.26
C LYS A 68 -24.68 15.07 2.86
N ARG A 69 -24.27 13.81 3.05
CA ARG A 69 -25.12 12.71 3.57
C ARG A 69 -24.99 12.50 5.08
N GLY A 70 -24.29 13.39 5.79
CA GLY A 70 -24.05 13.26 7.24
C GLY A 70 -22.94 12.27 7.60
N GLY A 71 -22.08 11.89 6.65
CA GLY A 71 -21.02 10.90 6.85
C GLY A 71 -20.01 11.26 7.95
N ARG A 72 -19.84 12.55 8.28
CA ARG A 72 -18.95 12.99 9.36
C ARG A 72 -19.39 12.48 10.74
N GLU A 73 -20.68 12.57 11.06
CA GLU A 73 -21.19 12.11 12.36
C GLU A 73 -21.13 10.58 12.47
N GLN A 74 -21.48 9.88 11.39
CA GLN A 74 -21.31 8.43 11.31
C GLN A 74 -19.85 8.00 11.44
N ALA A 75 -18.92 8.71 10.79
CA ALA A 75 -17.50 8.40 10.86
C ALA A 75 -16.94 8.54 12.28
N LEU A 76 -17.35 9.59 13.03
CA LEU A 76 -16.95 9.77 14.42
C LEU A 76 -17.46 8.64 15.32
N HIS A 77 -18.67 8.14 15.08
CA HIS A 77 -19.22 7.00 15.80
C HIS A 77 -18.48 5.69 15.47
N VAL A 78 -18.14 5.46 14.19
CA VAL A 78 -17.38 4.28 13.75
C VAL A 78 -15.94 4.30 14.25
N LEU A 79 -15.32 5.48 14.34
CA LEU A 79 -13.98 5.68 14.90
C LEU A 79 -13.96 5.80 16.44
N GLY A 80 -15.06 5.49 17.12
CA GLY A 80 -15.12 5.44 18.57
C GLY A 80 -14.11 4.43 19.15
N LYS A 81 -13.57 4.72 20.35
CA LYS A 81 -12.52 3.92 21.00
C LYS A 81 -12.84 2.42 21.09
N GLU A 82 -14.10 2.08 21.32
CA GLU A 82 -14.57 0.70 21.45
C GLU A 82 -14.49 -0.06 20.11
N ASN A 83 -14.94 0.57 19.02
CA ASN A 83 -14.89 -0.01 17.67
C ASN A 83 -13.46 -0.13 17.14
N LEU A 84 -12.59 0.84 17.48
CA LEU A 84 -11.17 0.78 17.13
C LEU A 84 -10.47 -0.39 17.84
N ASN A 85 -10.72 -0.59 19.13
CA ASN A 85 -10.10 -1.68 19.87
C ASN A 85 -10.53 -3.05 19.34
N ALA A 86 -11.81 -3.20 18.99
CA ALA A 86 -12.33 -4.39 18.33
C ALA A 86 -11.72 -4.61 16.94
N PHE A 87 -11.49 -3.55 16.18
CA PHE A 87 -10.85 -3.61 14.87
C PHE A 87 -9.39 -4.07 14.98
N PHE A 88 -8.58 -3.45 15.84
CA PHE A 88 -7.18 -3.82 16.03
C PHE A 88 -6.99 -5.23 16.63
N SER A 89 -7.95 -5.66 17.46
CA SER A 89 -7.95 -7.02 18.02
C SER A 89 -8.36 -8.09 17.00
N SER A 90 -8.88 -7.70 15.83
CA SER A 90 -9.29 -8.64 14.80
C SER A 90 -8.10 -9.44 14.25
N PRO A 91 -8.21 -10.78 14.16
CA PRO A 91 -7.14 -11.61 13.61
C PRO A 91 -6.82 -11.27 12.15
N ARG A 92 -7.77 -10.72 11.40
CA ARG A 92 -7.55 -10.25 10.01
C ARG A 92 -6.67 -9.01 9.98
N VAL A 93 -6.97 -8.03 10.84
CA VAL A 93 -6.20 -6.77 10.93
C VAL A 93 -4.79 -7.08 11.42
N ARG A 94 -4.65 -7.88 12.49
CA ARG A 94 -3.34 -8.31 12.98
C ARG A 94 -2.49 -8.99 11.90
N LYS A 95 -3.08 -9.90 11.11
CA LYS A 95 -2.37 -10.53 9.98
C LYS A 95 -1.93 -9.51 8.94
N GLY A 96 -2.82 -8.60 8.55
CA GLY A 96 -2.51 -7.51 7.62
C GLY A 96 -1.39 -6.60 8.13
N THR A 97 -1.42 -6.23 9.41
CA THR A 97 -0.40 -5.40 10.05
C THR A 97 0.96 -6.09 10.07
N VAL A 98 1.02 -7.39 10.39
CA VAL A 98 2.29 -8.15 10.36
C VAL A 98 2.86 -8.20 8.93
N LEU A 99 2.02 -8.46 7.92
CA LEU A 99 2.46 -8.44 6.53
C LEU A 99 2.94 -7.06 6.08
N LEU A 100 2.25 -6.00 6.49
CA LEU A 100 2.67 -4.62 6.20
C LEU A 100 4.04 -4.31 6.82
N LEU A 101 4.25 -4.69 8.08
CA LEU A 101 5.55 -4.55 8.74
C LEU A 101 6.64 -5.37 8.05
N LEU A 102 6.29 -6.55 7.54
CA LEU A 102 7.22 -7.39 6.78
C LEU A 102 7.62 -6.74 5.44
N VAL A 103 6.70 -6.05 4.76
CA VAL A 103 7.02 -5.24 3.57
C VAL A 103 7.95 -4.09 3.92
N VAL A 104 7.71 -3.37 5.03
CA VAL A 104 8.60 -2.30 5.49
C VAL A 104 10.00 -2.84 5.79
N ALA A 105 10.08 -3.97 6.52
CA ALA A 105 11.35 -4.64 6.81
C ALA A 105 12.09 -5.07 5.53
N TYR A 106 11.36 -5.58 4.53
CA TYR A 106 11.93 -5.92 3.23
C TYR A 106 12.49 -4.70 2.50
N VAL A 107 11.77 -3.59 2.43
CA VAL A 107 12.25 -2.35 1.78
C VAL A 107 13.53 -1.86 2.45
N VAL A 108 13.62 -1.91 3.78
CA VAL A 108 14.85 -1.59 4.51
C VAL A 108 15.97 -2.59 4.20
N ALA A 109 15.67 -3.89 4.19
CA ALA A 109 16.65 -4.94 3.91
C ALA A 109 17.26 -4.82 2.50
N VAL A 110 16.47 -4.45 1.49
CA VAL A 110 16.96 -4.21 0.11
C VAL A 110 17.98 -3.06 0.05
N GLY A 111 17.97 -2.14 1.01
CA GLY A 111 18.98 -1.08 1.11
C GLY A 111 20.35 -1.56 1.63
N HIS A 112 20.43 -2.75 2.23
CA HIS A 112 21.63 -3.25 2.91
C HIS A 112 22.10 -4.64 2.45
N LEU A 113 21.21 -5.44 1.87
CA LEU A 113 21.48 -6.81 1.42
C LEU A 113 21.30 -6.90 -0.10
N PRO A 114 22.01 -7.83 -0.77
CA PRO A 114 21.80 -8.07 -2.20
C PRO A 114 20.34 -8.43 -2.47
N PHE A 115 19.77 -7.85 -3.53
CA PHE A 115 18.35 -7.96 -3.85
C PHE A 115 17.81 -9.40 -3.83
N LEU A 116 18.58 -10.36 -4.36
CA LEU A 116 18.20 -11.77 -4.40
C LEU A 116 17.94 -12.34 -3.00
N TRP A 117 18.86 -12.09 -2.06
CA TRP A 117 18.75 -12.63 -0.70
C TRP A 117 17.66 -11.94 0.10
N ALA A 118 17.52 -10.62 -0.03
CA ALA A 118 16.44 -9.87 0.61
C ALA A 118 15.06 -10.36 0.13
N THR A 119 14.91 -10.59 -1.17
CA THR A 119 13.66 -11.06 -1.79
C THR A 119 13.36 -12.51 -1.40
N ALA A 120 14.35 -13.40 -1.45
CA ALA A 120 14.17 -14.79 -1.05
C ALA A 120 13.77 -14.90 0.43
N ALA A 121 14.47 -14.18 1.32
CA ALA A 121 14.14 -14.15 2.75
C ALA A 121 12.72 -13.62 3.00
N TYR A 122 12.35 -12.50 2.36
CA TYR A 122 11.01 -11.94 2.45
C TYR A 122 9.92 -12.94 2.03
N LEU A 123 10.10 -13.62 0.90
CA LEU A 123 9.15 -14.61 0.39
C LEU A 123 9.04 -15.83 1.30
N ILE A 124 10.17 -16.34 1.82
CA ILE A 124 10.18 -17.47 2.76
C ILE A 124 9.39 -17.12 4.02
N VAL A 125 9.69 -15.97 4.65
CA VAL A 125 9.00 -15.53 5.87
C VAL A 125 7.51 -15.30 5.60
N THR A 126 7.16 -14.73 4.46
CA THR A 126 5.76 -14.50 4.07
C THR A 126 5.00 -15.82 3.88
N PHE A 127 5.56 -16.77 3.13
CA PHE A 127 4.91 -18.06 2.89
C PHE A 127 4.78 -18.88 4.17
N PHE A 128 5.80 -18.83 5.04
CA PHE A 128 5.77 -19.48 6.33
C PHE A 128 4.69 -18.87 7.23
N TYR A 129 4.63 -17.54 7.31
CA TYR A 129 3.63 -16.82 8.11
C TYR A 129 2.19 -17.09 7.64
N LEU A 130 1.99 -17.13 6.32
CA LEU A 130 0.69 -17.42 5.72
C LEU A 130 0.33 -18.90 5.73
N LYS A 131 1.26 -19.79 6.11
CA LYS A 131 1.12 -21.26 6.03
C LYS A 131 0.65 -21.71 4.63
N ALA A 132 1.13 -21.04 3.59
CA ALA A 132 0.64 -21.24 2.23
C ALA A 132 0.96 -22.64 1.68
N MET A 133 2.10 -23.22 2.09
CA MET A 133 2.65 -24.46 1.54
C MET A 133 3.67 -25.12 2.50
N LYS A 134 4.09 -26.36 2.20
CA LYS A 134 5.12 -27.07 2.98
C LYS A 134 6.46 -26.33 2.88
N LEU A 135 7.23 -26.31 3.98
CA LEU A 135 8.45 -25.50 4.12
C LEU A 135 9.47 -25.67 2.96
N HIS A 136 9.72 -26.90 2.52
CA HIS A 136 10.67 -27.17 1.43
C HIS A 136 10.20 -26.58 0.09
N TRP A 137 8.90 -26.67 -0.21
CA TRP A 137 8.33 -26.03 -1.40
C TRP A 137 8.38 -24.51 -1.29
N SER A 138 8.14 -23.95 -0.10
CA SER A 138 8.23 -22.50 0.15
C SER A 138 9.62 -21.97 -0.15
N ILE A 139 10.66 -22.68 0.28
CA ILE A 139 12.05 -22.30 0.04
C ILE A 139 12.35 -22.38 -1.46
N LEU A 140 12.05 -23.51 -2.11
CA LEU A 140 12.32 -23.68 -3.54
C LEU A 140 11.62 -22.60 -4.37
N LEU A 141 10.33 -22.38 -4.14
CA LEU A 141 9.56 -21.38 -4.88
C LEU A 141 10.05 -19.95 -4.60
N ALA A 142 10.42 -19.63 -3.36
CA ALA A 142 10.95 -18.32 -3.01
C ALA A 142 12.28 -18.03 -3.73
N PHE A 143 13.20 -18.99 -3.76
CA PHE A 143 14.46 -18.83 -4.50
C PHE A 143 14.24 -18.78 -6.00
N ALA A 144 13.37 -19.64 -6.55
CA ALA A 144 13.04 -19.62 -7.97
C ALA A 144 12.39 -18.30 -8.39
N ALA A 145 11.46 -17.77 -7.61
CA ALA A 145 10.83 -16.48 -7.86
C ALA A 145 11.81 -15.32 -7.71
N ALA A 146 12.62 -15.30 -6.63
CA ALA A 146 13.62 -14.26 -6.43
C ALA A 146 14.65 -14.24 -7.57
N TRP A 147 15.11 -15.42 -8.02
CA TRP A 147 16.00 -15.55 -9.16
C TRP A 147 15.32 -15.09 -10.47
N ALA A 148 14.09 -15.51 -10.73
CA ALA A 148 13.34 -15.11 -11.92
C ALA A 148 13.12 -13.59 -11.98
N ILE A 149 12.76 -12.96 -10.86
CA ILE A 149 12.62 -11.50 -10.76
C ILE A 149 13.98 -10.84 -10.99
N THR A 150 15.05 -11.34 -10.36
CA THR A 150 16.42 -10.83 -10.54
C THR A 150 16.84 -10.90 -12.00
N ALA A 151 16.67 -12.04 -12.67
CA ALA A 151 17.00 -12.23 -14.08
C ALA A 151 16.17 -11.31 -14.98
N ALA A 152 14.86 -11.19 -14.74
CA ALA A 152 14.01 -10.28 -15.51
C ALA A 152 14.47 -8.82 -15.37
N PHE A 153 14.72 -8.33 -14.15
CA PHE A 153 15.12 -6.93 -13.96
C PHE A 153 16.53 -6.65 -14.45
N ARG A 154 17.48 -7.57 -14.24
CA ARG A 154 18.87 -7.43 -14.67
C ARG A 154 19.05 -7.61 -16.18
N ASP A 155 18.49 -8.67 -16.75
CA ASP A 155 18.84 -9.10 -18.11
C ASP A 155 17.84 -8.58 -19.14
N LEU A 156 16.54 -8.57 -18.81
CA LEU A 156 15.49 -8.07 -19.71
C LEU A 156 15.33 -6.55 -19.61
N PHE A 157 15.23 -6.01 -18.39
CA PHE A 157 15.03 -4.56 -18.19
C PHE A 157 16.32 -3.76 -18.02
N ARG A 158 17.48 -4.43 -17.85
CA ARG A 158 18.80 -3.80 -17.66
C ARG A 158 18.83 -2.76 -16.54
N ILE A 159 18.04 -3.00 -15.49
CA ILE A 159 17.98 -2.13 -14.32
C ILE A 159 19.06 -2.58 -13.34
N PRO A 160 19.98 -1.70 -12.91
CA PRO A 160 20.96 -2.05 -11.89
C PRO A 160 20.22 -2.27 -10.56
N MET A 161 20.29 -3.50 -10.05
CA MET A 161 19.72 -3.87 -8.76
C MET A 161 20.79 -3.76 -7.66
N PRO A 162 20.40 -3.35 -6.44
CA PRO A 162 21.30 -3.31 -5.29
C PRO A 162 21.74 -4.70 -4.80
#